data_AF-A0A5A8A885-F1
#
_entry.id   AF-A0A5A8A885-F1
#
_cell.length_a   1.000
_cell.length_b   1.000
_cell.length_c   1.000
_cell.angle_alpha   90.00
_cell.angle_beta   90.00
_cell.angle_gamma   90.00
#
_symmetry.space_group_name_H-M   'P 1'
#
loop_
_entity.id
_entity.type
_entity.pdbx_description
1 polymer ?
#
loop_
_entity_poly.entity_id
_entity_poly.type
_entity_poly.pdbx_seq_one_letter_code
_entity_poly.pdbx_strand_id
1 'polypeptide(L)'
;MSATDGASARGALRGRGPAARPAGSDAAVEVPLTFDDNRLASLVFGQYDQNVAHIERRLDVTATALGNHLVIKGPADAAETARRVFQKLYARVRTGGSTLTLGDVDGAIREATAQATLFPAEAIAAEADSPLFEQIATRKRGAVRARNPAQDEYIKLLRTNELVFAEGPAGTGKTWLAVGHAVSLLEQGHAERLILSRPAVEAGERLGFLPGDMREKVDPYLRPIYDALYDFMEARHVDRGLQTGTIEIAPLAFMRGRTLTNAVVLLDEAQNTTSMQMKMFLTRLGEGSRMIITGDPSQIDLPPGQKSGLVEAVSVLDGVSGIGHVRFKDVDVVRHDLVRRIVTAYERAAHGSAETDRNPNPRRRPLA
;
A
#
# COMPACT_ATOMS: atom_id res chain seq x y z
N MET A 1 46.54 -42.54 64.32
CA MET A 1 47.88 -42.02 63.98
C MET A 1 47.97 -41.92 62.47
N SER A 2 48.43 -40.75 61.97
CA SER A 2 48.80 -40.37 60.57
C SER A 2 47.73 -40.53 59.46
N ALA A 3 47.11 -39.49 58.86
CA ALA A 3 47.64 -38.32 58.11
C ALA A 3 48.64 -38.77 57.02
N THR A 4 48.54 -38.51 55.71
CA THR A 4 48.19 -37.34 54.87
C THR A 4 48.06 -37.85 53.42
N ASP A 5 47.05 -37.51 52.63
CA ASP A 5 46.91 -36.33 51.73
C ASP A 5 47.54 -36.50 50.31
N GLY A 6 46.79 -36.15 49.27
CA GLY A 6 47.23 -36.25 47.86
C GLY A 6 46.09 -36.31 46.83
N ALA A 7 45.55 -35.15 46.46
CA ALA A 7 44.46 -34.93 45.52
C ALA A 7 44.84 -35.10 44.02
N SER A 8 43.86 -35.49 43.18
CA SER A 8 43.61 -34.87 41.87
C SER A 8 42.30 -35.38 41.26
N ALA A 9 41.44 -34.44 40.89
CA ALA A 9 40.06 -34.62 40.42
C ALA A 9 39.97 -34.89 38.91
N ARG A 10 38.90 -35.59 38.49
CA ARG A 10 38.07 -35.27 37.31
C ARG A 10 36.86 -36.23 37.23
N GLY A 11 35.70 -35.72 37.63
CA GLY A 11 34.40 -36.37 37.40
C GLY A 11 33.86 -36.02 36.01
N ALA A 12 33.54 -37.04 35.22
CA ALA A 12 32.85 -36.90 33.94
C ALA A 12 31.34 -37.07 34.13
N LEU A 13 30.60 -35.97 34.06
CA LEU A 13 29.14 -35.94 34.04
C LEU A 13 28.61 -36.27 32.64
N ARG A 14 27.71 -37.25 32.59
CA ARG A 14 26.93 -37.65 31.41
C ARG A 14 25.98 -36.54 30.99
N GLY A 15 26.21 -35.93 29.83
CA GLY A 15 25.25 -35.06 29.15
C GLY A 15 24.64 -35.79 27.95
N ARG A 16 23.33 -36.02 27.97
CA ARG A 16 22.55 -36.41 26.78
C ARG A 16 22.58 -35.24 25.81
N GLY A 17 23.30 -35.39 24.70
CA GLY A 17 23.30 -34.42 23.61
C GLY A 17 21.93 -34.37 22.91
N PRO A 18 21.48 -33.20 22.44
CA PRO A 18 20.24 -33.08 21.69
C PRO A 18 20.39 -33.77 20.32
N ALA A 19 19.29 -34.38 19.88
CA ALA A 19 19.17 -35.13 18.65
C ALA A 19 19.69 -34.35 17.42
N ALA A 20 20.48 -35.04 16.59
CA ALA A 20 20.91 -34.57 15.29
C ALA A 20 19.68 -34.22 14.42
N ARG A 21 19.60 -32.97 13.98
CA ARG A 21 18.74 -32.57 12.85
C ARG A 21 19.36 -33.09 11.54
N PRO A 22 18.55 -33.47 10.55
CA PRO A 22 19.07 -33.95 9.28
C PRO A 22 19.77 -32.79 8.55
N ALA A 23 21.00 -33.04 8.08
CA ALA A 23 21.74 -32.12 7.24
C ALA A 23 21.10 -32.09 5.84
N GLY A 24 20.30 -31.06 5.56
CA GLY A 24 20.03 -30.61 4.21
C GLY A 24 21.16 -29.67 3.79
N SER A 25 21.87 -30.00 2.72
CA SER A 25 22.97 -29.22 2.19
C SER A 25 22.46 -27.92 1.54
N ASP A 26 22.50 -26.81 2.27
CA ASP A 26 22.49 -25.47 1.69
C ASP A 26 23.88 -25.20 1.09
N ALA A 27 24.14 -25.74 -0.09
CA ALA A 27 25.37 -25.44 -0.80
C ALA A 27 25.30 -23.98 -1.28
N ALA A 28 26.10 -23.10 -0.67
CA ALA A 28 26.22 -21.72 -1.10
C ALA A 28 26.75 -21.69 -2.55
N VAL A 29 25.96 -21.13 -3.47
CA VAL A 29 26.30 -21.00 -4.89
C VAL A 29 26.85 -19.59 -5.14
N GLU A 30 27.81 -19.50 -6.05
CA GLU A 30 28.35 -18.25 -6.55
C GLU A 30 27.79 -17.98 -7.95
N VAL A 31 27.11 -16.86 -8.10
CA VAL A 31 26.39 -16.46 -9.32
C VAL A 31 27.01 -15.16 -9.85
N PRO A 32 27.82 -15.23 -10.91
CA PRO A 32 28.37 -14.04 -11.54
C PRO A 32 27.32 -13.37 -12.45
N LEU A 33 27.26 -12.05 -12.38
CA LEU A 33 26.43 -11.19 -13.22
C LEU A 33 27.29 -10.08 -13.81
N THR A 34 27.22 -9.90 -15.12
CA THR A 34 27.94 -8.82 -15.83
C THR A 34 26.93 -7.92 -16.51
N PHE A 35 27.12 -6.62 -16.37
CA PHE A 35 26.32 -5.58 -17.01
C PHE A 35 27.05 -4.98 -18.20
N ASP A 36 26.32 -4.59 -19.24
CA ASP A 36 26.91 -4.12 -20.50
C ASP A 36 27.43 -2.67 -20.45
N ASP A 37 27.02 -1.91 -19.43
CA ASP A 37 27.35 -0.49 -19.24
C ASP A 37 27.67 -0.21 -17.76
N ASN A 38 28.91 0.21 -17.51
CA ASN A 38 29.46 0.50 -16.19
C ASN A 38 28.76 1.69 -15.50
N ARG A 39 28.32 2.69 -16.27
CA ARG A 39 27.60 3.86 -15.74
C ARG A 39 26.22 3.46 -15.24
N LEU A 40 25.51 2.61 -15.98
CA LEU A 40 24.19 2.11 -15.58
C LEU A 40 24.31 1.14 -14.40
N ALA A 41 25.35 0.28 -14.39
CA ALA A 41 25.64 -0.60 -13.25
C ALA A 41 25.86 0.20 -11.95
N SER A 42 26.61 1.30 -12.01
CA SER A 42 26.84 2.19 -10.86
C SER A 42 25.53 2.79 -10.32
N LEU A 43 24.58 3.13 -11.19
CA LEU A 43 23.25 3.61 -10.79
C LEU A 43 22.40 2.51 -10.12
N VAL A 44 22.58 1.25 -10.54
CA VAL A 44 21.92 0.09 -9.93
C VAL A 44 22.44 -0.17 -8.53
N PHE A 45 23.76 -0.14 -8.34
CA PHE A 45 24.39 -0.37 -7.03
C PHE A 45 24.09 0.77 -6.04
N GLY A 46 23.87 1.98 -6.56
CA GLY A 46 23.57 3.16 -5.77
C GLY A 46 24.83 3.80 -5.17
N GLN A 47 24.67 4.95 -4.51
CA GLN A 47 25.79 5.61 -3.86
C GLN A 47 26.33 4.73 -2.74
N TYR A 48 27.66 4.51 -2.73
CA TYR A 48 28.35 3.66 -1.76
C TYR A 48 27.73 2.25 -1.62
N ASP A 49 27.26 1.67 -2.73
CA ASP A 49 26.66 0.34 -2.80
C ASP A 49 25.42 0.14 -1.90
N GLN A 50 24.74 1.24 -1.55
CA GLN A 50 23.58 1.21 -0.64
C GLN A 50 22.47 0.25 -1.10
N ASN A 51 22.26 0.08 -2.41
CA ASN A 51 21.23 -0.82 -2.94
C ASN A 51 21.70 -2.28 -2.86
N VAL A 52 22.99 -2.53 -3.05
CA VAL A 52 23.60 -3.85 -2.88
C VAL A 52 23.43 -4.31 -1.44
N ALA A 53 23.84 -3.47 -0.47
CA ALA A 53 23.70 -3.74 0.96
C ALA A 53 22.23 -3.90 1.41
N HIS A 54 21.29 -3.27 0.70
CA HIS A 54 19.86 -3.44 0.96
C HIS A 54 19.35 -4.80 0.46
N ILE A 55 19.75 -5.22 -0.74
CA ILE A 55 19.37 -6.51 -1.33
C ILE A 55 19.99 -7.67 -0.52
N GLU A 56 21.26 -7.56 -0.13
CA GLU A 56 21.96 -8.53 0.72
C GLU A 56 21.17 -8.83 2.01
N ARG A 57 20.81 -7.78 2.76
CA ARG A 57 20.07 -7.92 4.03
C ARG A 57 18.67 -8.49 3.85
N ARG A 58 18.03 -8.26 2.71
CA ARG A 58 16.63 -8.67 2.46
C ARG A 58 16.53 -10.11 1.95
N LEU A 59 17.55 -10.59 1.25
CA LEU A 59 17.58 -11.92 0.64
C LEU A 59 18.56 -12.89 1.31
N ASP A 60 19.28 -12.45 2.34
CA ASP A 60 20.30 -13.24 3.06
C ASP A 60 21.39 -13.77 2.11
N VAL A 61 21.93 -12.87 1.29
CA VAL A 61 23.02 -13.12 0.34
C VAL A 61 24.17 -12.15 0.55
N THR A 62 25.35 -12.47 0.03
CA THR A 62 26.50 -11.57 -0.06
C THR A 62 26.75 -11.21 -1.53
N ALA A 63 26.97 -9.95 -1.85
CA ALA A 63 27.17 -9.47 -3.21
C ALA A 63 28.36 -8.51 -3.26
N THR A 64 29.31 -8.78 -4.16
CA THR A 64 30.52 -7.95 -4.34
C THR A 64 30.50 -7.34 -5.74
N ALA A 65 30.47 -6.02 -5.81
CA ALA A 65 30.51 -5.26 -7.06
C ALA A 65 31.93 -4.80 -7.38
N LEU A 66 32.37 -4.99 -8.62
CA LEU A 66 33.62 -4.47 -9.15
C LEU A 66 33.39 -3.97 -10.59
N GLY A 67 33.29 -2.65 -10.76
CA GLY A 67 32.95 -2.05 -12.05
C GLY A 67 31.55 -2.47 -12.51
N ASN A 68 31.45 -3.12 -13.67
CA ASN A 68 30.20 -3.66 -14.22
C ASN A 68 29.98 -5.15 -13.89
N HIS A 69 30.85 -5.75 -13.06
CA HIS A 69 30.73 -7.12 -12.62
C HIS A 69 30.19 -7.18 -11.19
N LEU A 70 29.24 -8.08 -10.95
CA LEU A 70 28.64 -8.34 -9.65
C LEU A 70 28.69 -9.84 -9.38
N VAL A 71 29.24 -10.23 -8.24
CA VAL A 71 29.31 -11.63 -7.81
C VAL A 71 28.39 -11.81 -6.62
N ILE A 72 27.41 -12.69 -6.72
CA ILE A 72 26.42 -12.96 -5.67
C ILE A 72 26.69 -14.34 -5.07
N LYS A 73 26.71 -14.46 -3.74
CA LYS A 73 26.96 -15.68 -2.97
C LYS A 73 25.84 -15.90 -1.96
N GLY A 74 25.32 -17.11 -1.88
CA GLY A 74 24.28 -17.46 -0.91
C GLY A 74 23.57 -18.76 -1.28
N PRO A 75 22.47 -19.11 -0.59
CA PRO A 75 21.62 -20.24 -0.96
C PRO A 75 21.18 -20.11 -2.42
N ALA A 76 21.12 -21.22 -3.17
CA ALA A 76 20.89 -21.20 -4.63
C ALA A 76 19.66 -20.37 -5.03
N ASP A 77 18.53 -20.56 -4.34
CA ASP A 77 17.28 -19.84 -4.61
C ASP A 77 17.37 -18.35 -4.29
N ALA A 78 18.08 -18.01 -3.22
CA ALA A 78 18.27 -16.63 -2.77
C ALA A 78 19.24 -15.87 -3.70
N ALA A 79 20.35 -16.50 -4.09
CA ALA A 79 21.34 -15.94 -5.01
C ALA A 79 20.72 -15.71 -6.40
N GLU A 80 19.91 -16.66 -6.86
CA GLU A 80 19.21 -16.56 -8.15
C GLU A 80 18.09 -15.49 -8.12
N THR A 81 17.40 -15.37 -6.99
CA THR A 81 16.43 -14.28 -6.78
C THR A 81 17.11 -12.92 -6.76
N ALA A 82 18.27 -12.80 -6.09
CA ALA A 82 19.07 -11.58 -6.10
C ALA A 82 19.55 -11.23 -7.51
N ARG A 83 20.02 -12.23 -8.30
CA ARG A 83 20.40 -12.05 -9.71
C ARG A 83 19.26 -11.42 -10.52
N ARG A 84 18.04 -11.97 -10.40
CA ARG A 84 16.84 -11.44 -11.07
C ARG A 84 16.53 -10.00 -10.65
N VAL A 85 16.63 -9.68 -9.36
CA VAL A 85 16.44 -8.31 -8.85
C VAL A 85 17.41 -7.34 -9.52
N PHE A 86 18.71 -7.66 -9.52
CA PHE A 86 19.73 -6.82 -10.12
C PHE A 86 19.54 -6.62 -11.64
N GLN A 87 19.17 -7.67 -12.36
CA GLN A 87 18.86 -7.59 -13.79
C GLN A 87 17.64 -6.70 -14.09
N LYS A 88 16.58 -6.80 -13.29
CA LYS A 88 15.39 -5.95 -13.43
C LYS A 88 15.72 -4.48 -13.16
N LEU A 89 16.46 -4.21 -12.10
CA LEU A 89 16.90 -2.84 -11.78
C LEU A 89 17.76 -2.27 -12.90
N TYR A 90 18.66 -3.07 -13.47
CA TYR A 90 19.48 -2.67 -14.61
C TYR A 90 18.65 -2.36 -15.87
N ALA A 91 17.71 -3.24 -16.23
CA ALA A 91 16.80 -3.01 -17.35
C ALA A 91 15.97 -1.72 -17.19
N ARG A 92 15.59 -1.40 -15.95
CA ARG A 92 14.84 -0.19 -15.60
C ARG A 92 15.68 1.08 -15.74
N VAL A 93 16.93 1.07 -15.27
CA VAL A 93 17.84 2.21 -15.45
C VAL A 93 18.18 2.40 -16.93
N ARG A 94 18.32 1.31 -17.70
CA ARG A 94 18.59 1.34 -19.15
C ARG A 94 17.47 1.99 -19.96
N THR A 95 16.21 1.78 -19.58
CA THR A 95 15.05 2.33 -20.31
C THR A 95 14.62 3.73 -19.85
N GLY A 96 14.86 4.09 -18.58
CA GLY A 96 14.35 5.34 -17.98
C GLY A 96 15.40 6.37 -17.57
N GLY A 97 16.70 6.08 -17.62
CA GLY A 97 17.80 7.01 -17.29
C GLY A 97 17.78 7.65 -15.90
N SER A 98 16.89 7.19 -15.00
CA SER A 98 16.57 7.85 -13.73
C SER A 98 17.24 7.17 -12.54
N THR A 99 17.48 7.92 -11.46
CA THR A 99 18.02 7.41 -10.19
C THR A 99 17.03 6.47 -9.52
N LEU A 100 17.49 5.28 -9.12
CA LEU A 100 16.66 4.32 -8.36
C LEU A 100 16.43 4.82 -6.93
N THR A 101 15.19 4.71 -6.46
CA THR A 101 14.85 4.92 -5.04
C THR A 101 14.87 3.59 -4.29
N LEU A 102 14.99 3.62 -2.96
CA LEU A 102 14.91 2.40 -2.14
C LEU A 102 13.59 1.63 -2.35
N GLY A 103 12.50 2.36 -2.62
CA GLY A 103 11.19 1.77 -2.93
C GLY A 103 11.17 1.00 -4.25
N ASP A 104 11.99 1.40 -5.24
CA ASP A 104 12.15 0.66 -6.49
C ASP A 104 12.88 -0.66 -6.26
N VAL A 105 13.88 -0.66 -5.39
CA VAL A 105 14.63 -1.86 -4.98
C VAL A 105 13.72 -2.82 -4.22
N ASP A 106 12.95 -2.33 -3.24
CA ASP A 106 12.00 -3.16 -2.50
C ASP A 106 10.87 -3.74 -3.37
N GLY A 107 10.40 -2.96 -4.35
CA GLY A 107 9.44 -3.43 -5.36
C GLY A 107 10.01 -4.59 -6.17
N ALA A 108 11.22 -4.44 -6.69
CA ALA A 108 11.90 -5.47 -7.46
C ALA A 108 12.15 -6.76 -6.65
N ILE A 109 12.52 -6.63 -5.37
CA ILE A 109 12.67 -7.77 -4.44
C ILE A 109 11.34 -8.50 -4.28
N ARG A 110 10.26 -7.79 -3.96
CA ARG A 110 8.93 -8.40 -3.76
C ARG A 110 8.44 -9.14 -5.00
N GLU A 111 8.62 -8.53 -6.17
CA GLU A 111 8.24 -9.13 -7.44
C GLU A 111 9.05 -10.41 -7.74
N ALA A 112 10.36 -10.37 -7.53
CA ALA A 112 11.23 -11.52 -7.75
C ALA A 112 10.96 -12.67 -6.76
N THR A 113 10.63 -12.35 -5.49
CA THR A 113 10.25 -13.36 -4.48
C THR A 113 8.87 -13.97 -4.79
N ALA A 114 7.89 -13.16 -5.20
CA ALA A 114 6.55 -13.65 -5.55
C ALA A 114 6.55 -14.54 -6.80
N GLN A 115 7.40 -14.23 -7.80
CA GLN A 115 7.60 -15.08 -8.97
C GLN A 115 8.24 -16.42 -8.60
N ALA A 116 9.14 -16.46 -7.61
CA ALA A 116 9.78 -17.70 -7.14
C ALA A 116 8.81 -18.63 -6.37
N THR A 117 7.74 -18.09 -5.76
CA THR A 117 6.77 -18.91 -5.01
C THR A 117 5.65 -19.50 -5.88
N LEU A 118 5.46 -18.99 -7.10
CA LEU A 118 4.35 -19.38 -7.99
C LEU A 118 4.77 -20.25 -9.19
N PHE A 119 6.04 -20.26 -9.58
CA PHE A 119 6.52 -21.05 -10.72
C PHE A 119 7.94 -21.59 -10.50
N PRO A 120 8.13 -22.89 -10.20
CA PRO A 120 9.43 -23.55 -10.31
C PRO A 120 9.88 -23.53 -11.78
N ALA A 121 11.18 -23.33 -11.98
CA ALA A 121 11.83 -23.08 -13.26
C ALA A 121 11.47 -24.08 -14.36
N GLU A 122 10.65 -23.66 -15.33
CA GLU A 122 10.53 -24.23 -16.69
C GLU A 122 9.48 -23.45 -17.51
N ALA A 123 9.69 -22.14 -17.71
CA ALA A 123 8.89 -21.35 -18.67
C ALA A 123 9.63 -20.07 -19.09
N ILE A 124 10.84 -20.21 -19.64
CA ILE A 124 11.53 -19.10 -20.30
C ILE A 124 11.47 -19.35 -21.81
N ALA A 125 10.36 -18.95 -22.42
CA ALA A 125 10.25 -18.73 -23.87
C ALA A 125 8.96 -17.96 -24.23
N ALA A 126 8.71 -16.80 -23.61
CA ALA A 126 7.75 -15.80 -24.09
C ALA A 126 7.89 -14.46 -23.32
N GLU A 127 9.10 -13.92 -23.15
CA GLU A 127 9.27 -12.57 -22.58
C GLU A 127 9.34 -11.52 -23.68
N ALA A 128 8.15 -11.12 -24.16
CA ALA A 128 7.94 -9.90 -24.94
C ALA A 128 6.51 -9.37 -24.75
N ASP A 129 6.01 -9.33 -23.50
CA ASP A 129 4.92 -8.45 -23.06
C ASP A 129 4.57 -8.80 -21.59
N SER A 130 5.36 -8.32 -20.64
CA SER A 130 4.84 -8.19 -19.27
C SER A 130 4.02 -6.90 -19.25
N PRO A 131 2.71 -6.93 -18.93
CA PRO A 131 1.91 -5.71 -18.92
C PRO A 131 2.52 -4.75 -17.90
N LEU A 132 2.98 -3.60 -18.39
CA LEU A 132 3.45 -2.51 -17.54
C LEU A 132 2.29 -2.12 -16.61
N PHE A 133 2.52 -2.20 -15.29
CA PHE A 133 1.57 -1.66 -14.33
C PHE A 133 1.21 -0.22 -14.70
N GLU A 134 -0.08 0.09 -14.62
CA GLU A 134 -0.61 1.41 -14.91
C GLU A 134 0.01 2.47 -14.02
N GLN A 135 0.09 3.68 -14.56
CA GLN A 135 0.74 4.80 -13.90
C GLN A 135 -0.12 6.05 -14.05
N ILE A 136 -0.14 6.87 -13.01
CA ILE A 136 -0.72 8.20 -13.03
C ILE A 136 0.42 9.20 -13.13
N ALA A 137 0.40 10.07 -14.13
CA ALA A 137 1.42 11.12 -14.25
C ALA A 137 0.84 12.48 -13.89
N THR A 138 1.51 13.20 -13.00
CA THR A 138 1.23 14.62 -12.73
C THR A 138 2.50 15.44 -12.89
N ARG A 139 2.36 16.75 -13.13
CA ARG A 139 3.50 17.64 -13.37
C ARG A 139 4.50 17.64 -12.21
N LYS A 140 4.02 17.57 -10.96
CA LYS A 140 4.87 17.61 -9.77
C LYS A 140 5.56 16.27 -9.48
N ARG A 141 4.82 15.16 -9.50
CA ARG A 141 5.35 13.86 -9.06
C ARG A 141 5.90 12.99 -10.19
N GLY A 142 5.66 13.36 -11.44
CA GLY A 142 5.95 12.47 -12.57
C GLY A 142 5.06 11.22 -12.49
N ALA A 143 5.58 10.07 -12.94
CA ALA A 143 4.81 8.84 -13.01
C ALA A 143 4.71 8.11 -11.65
N VAL A 144 3.51 8.08 -11.09
CA VAL A 144 3.10 7.31 -9.92
C VAL A 144 2.59 5.94 -10.35
N ARG A 145 3.36 4.90 -10.05
CA ARG A 145 3.04 3.52 -10.43
C ARG A 145 2.21 2.81 -9.38
N ALA A 146 1.32 1.91 -9.80
CA ALA A 146 0.74 0.92 -8.90
C ALA A 146 1.84 0.11 -8.21
N ARG A 147 1.63 -0.21 -6.93
CA ARG A 147 2.56 -0.98 -6.09
C ARG A 147 2.13 -2.43 -5.88
N ASN A 148 0.90 -2.76 -6.24
CA ASN A 148 0.34 -4.11 -6.19
C ASN A 148 -0.75 -4.27 -7.29
N PRO A 149 -1.19 -5.51 -7.59
CA PRO A 149 -2.20 -5.76 -8.61
C PRO A 149 -3.54 -5.05 -8.37
N ALA A 150 -3.98 -4.91 -7.11
CA ALA A 150 -5.24 -4.23 -6.79
C ALA A 150 -5.19 -2.73 -7.14
N GLN A 151 -4.06 -2.07 -6.89
CA GLN A 151 -3.85 -0.68 -7.30
C GLN A 151 -3.78 -0.53 -8.82
N ASP A 152 -3.22 -1.51 -9.51
CA ASP A 152 -3.17 -1.52 -10.98
C ASP A 152 -4.57 -1.62 -11.58
N GLU A 153 -5.35 -2.61 -11.13
CA GLU A 153 -6.76 -2.77 -11.49
C GLU A 153 -7.53 -1.48 -11.20
N TYR A 154 -7.32 -0.87 -10.04
CA TYR A 154 -7.99 0.38 -9.69
C TYR A 154 -7.66 1.51 -10.68
N ILE A 155 -6.38 1.71 -11.05
CA ILE A 155 -6.01 2.73 -12.03
C ILE A 155 -6.63 2.43 -13.40
N LYS A 156 -6.69 1.16 -13.82
CA LYS A 156 -7.37 0.75 -15.07
C LYS A 156 -8.85 1.13 -15.05
N LEU A 157 -9.54 0.85 -13.93
CA LEU A 157 -10.95 1.19 -13.78
C LEU A 157 -11.17 2.71 -13.81
N LEU A 158 -10.32 3.49 -13.15
CA LEU A 158 -10.37 4.96 -13.16
C LEU A 158 -10.28 5.54 -14.59
N ARG A 159 -9.44 4.93 -15.45
CA ARG A 159 -9.30 5.36 -16.85
C ARG A 159 -10.51 5.00 -17.73
N THR A 160 -11.11 3.84 -17.50
CA THR A 160 -12.08 3.23 -18.43
C THR A 160 -13.54 3.47 -18.05
N ASN A 161 -13.83 3.81 -16.80
CA ASN A 161 -15.20 3.98 -16.30
C ASN A 161 -15.51 5.43 -15.94
N GLU A 162 -16.79 5.78 -16.00
CA GLU A 162 -17.30 7.09 -15.63
C GLU A 162 -17.53 7.18 -14.11
N LEU A 163 -17.95 6.08 -13.50
CA LEU A 163 -18.14 5.96 -12.05
C LEU A 163 -17.28 4.79 -11.53
N VAL A 164 -16.49 5.04 -10.49
CA VAL A 164 -15.68 3.99 -9.86
C VAL A 164 -15.89 3.96 -8.35
N PHE A 165 -16.20 2.78 -7.83
CA PHE A 165 -16.20 2.50 -6.39
C PHE A 165 -14.90 1.81 -6.00
N ALA A 166 -14.24 2.33 -4.97
CA ALA A 166 -13.07 1.71 -4.36
C ALA A 166 -13.31 1.51 -2.86
N GLU A 167 -13.52 0.25 -2.48
CA GLU A 167 -13.74 -0.16 -1.10
C GLU A 167 -12.46 -0.76 -0.51
N GLY A 168 -12.21 -0.52 0.77
CA GLY A 168 -11.27 -1.34 1.55
C GLY A 168 -10.46 -0.56 2.58
N PRO A 169 -9.50 -1.22 3.24
CA PRO A 169 -8.82 -0.70 4.43
C PRO A 169 -8.09 0.63 4.24
N ALA A 170 -7.88 1.36 5.33
CA ALA A 170 -7.01 2.54 5.34
C ALA A 170 -5.55 2.19 4.99
N GLY A 171 -4.91 3.01 4.15
CA GLY A 171 -3.51 2.81 3.72
C GLY A 171 -3.33 1.92 2.48
N THR A 172 -4.42 1.54 1.81
CA THR A 172 -4.41 0.87 0.49
C THR A 172 -4.14 1.82 -0.67
N GLY A 173 -4.26 3.14 -0.43
CA GLY A 173 -4.02 4.19 -1.43
C GLY A 173 -5.25 4.58 -2.24
N LYS A 174 -6.45 4.06 -1.92
CA LYS A 174 -7.70 4.32 -2.66
C LYS A 174 -8.00 5.82 -2.91
N THR A 175 -7.93 6.65 -1.87
CA THR A 175 -8.19 8.10 -1.98
C THR A 175 -7.02 8.81 -2.65
N TRP A 176 -5.79 8.46 -2.28
CA TRP A 176 -4.59 9.11 -2.80
C TRP A 176 -4.40 8.90 -4.31
N LEU A 177 -4.60 7.67 -4.81
CA LEU A 177 -4.55 7.35 -6.24
C LEU A 177 -5.71 8.03 -7.00
N ALA A 178 -6.90 8.11 -6.40
CA ALA A 178 -8.03 8.83 -7.00
C ALA A 178 -7.73 10.32 -7.19
N VAL A 179 -7.19 10.98 -6.16
CA VAL A 179 -6.79 12.39 -6.23
C VAL A 179 -5.69 12.58 -7.28
N GLY A 180 -4.68 11.71 -7.32
CA GLY A 180 -3.65 11.76 -8.35
C GLY A 180 -4.22 11.65 -9.76
N HIS A 181 -5.14 10.71 -10.00
CA HIS A 181 -5.80 10.54 -11.28
C HIS A 181 -6.63 11.78 -11.66
N ALA A 182 -7.40 12.30 -10.71
CA ALA A 182 -8.22 13.49 -10.92
C ALA A 182 -7.39 14.73 -11.27
N VAL A 183 -6.27 14.94 -10.57
CA VAL A 183 -5.30 16.00 -10.89
C VAL A 183 -4.72 15.79 -12.30
N SER A 184 -4.38 14.56 -12.68
CA SER A 184 -3.87 14.24 -14.02
C SER A 184 -4.85 14.66 -15.12
N LEU A 185 -6.14 14.34 -14.95
CA LEU A 185 -7.20 14.73 -15.89
C LEU A 185 -7.36 16.26 -15.96
N LEU A 186 -7.31 16.95 -14.81
CA LEU A 186 -7.38 18.40 -14.74
C LEU A 186 -6.19 19.07 -15.46
N GLU A 187 -4.97 18.59 -15.24
CA GLU A 187 -3.75 19.12 -15.87
C GLU A 187 -3.69 18.89 -17.38
N GLN A 188 -4.33 17.82 -17.87
CA GLN A 188 -4.44 17.46 -19.28
C GLN A 188 -5.62 18.15 -19.98
N GLY A 189 -6.47 18.88 -19.25
CA GLY A 189 -7.66 19.54 -19.79
C GLY A 189 -8.80 18.58 -20.14
N HIS A 190 -8.76 17.34 -19.65
CA HIS A 190 -9.86 16.39 -19.79
C HIS A 190 -11.04 16.68 -18.85
N ALA A 191 -10.80 17.49 -17.81
CA ALA A 191 -11.82 18.05 -16.96
C ALA A 191 -11.51 19.52 -16.69
N GLU A 192 -12.56 20.32 -16.53
CA GLU A 192 -12.47 21.74 -16.21
C GLU A 192 -12.40 21.98 -14.70
N ARG A 193 -12.97 21.06 -13.90
CA ARG A 193 -13.06 21.19 -12.45
C ARG A 193 -12.76 19.89 -11.71
N LEU A 194 -12.18 20.03 -10.52
CA LEU A 194 -11.99 18.97 -9.55
C LEU A 194 -12.82 19.28 -8.30
N ILE A 195 -13.78 18.42 -7.97
CA ILE A 195 -14.65 18.59 -6.80
C ILE A 195 -14.38 17.44 -5.83
N LEU A 196 -13.96 17.76 -4.62
CA LEU A 196 -13.63 16.80 -3.57
C LEU A 196 -14.62 16.98 -2.43
N SER A 197 -15.30 15.90 -2.06
CA SER A 197 -16.32 15.94 -1.03
C SER A 197 -16.14 14.83 -0.01
N ARG A 198 -16.58 15.11 1.21
CA ARG A 198 -16.59 14.18 2.33
C ARG A 198 -17.91 14.39 3.10
N PRO A 199 -18.58 13.32 3.55
CA PRO A 199 -19.73 13.48 4.44
C PRO A 199 -19.26 14.08 5.77
N ALA A 200 -20.08 14.98 6.32
CA ALA A 200 -19.90 15.43 7.69
C ALA A 200 -20.40 14.33 8.62
N VAL A 201 -19.50 13.79 9.45
CA VAL A 201 -19.81 12.73 10.41
C VAL A 201 -19.26 13.18 11.74
N GLU A 202 -20.09 13.14 12.78
CA GLU A 202 -19.69 13.51 14.12
C GLU A 202 -18.87 12.37 14.72
N ALA A 203 -17.58 12.31 14.38
CA ALA A 203 -16.63 11.35 14.94
C ALA A 203 -16.26 11.75 16.39
N GLY A 204 -17.22 11.62 17.29
CA GLY A 204 -17.01 11.78 18.75
C GLY A 204 -17.06 13.21 19.30
N GLU A 205 -16.92 14.24 18.46
CA GLU A 205 -17.14 15.64 18.84
C GLU A 205 -18.28 16.25 18.00
N ARG A 206 -19.29 16.86 18.65
CA ARG A 206 -20.35 17.52 17.87
C ARG A 206 -19.74 18.71 17.16
N LEU A 207 -19.95 18.79 15.85
CA LEU A 207 -19.47 19.88 14.99
C LEU A 207 -19.88 21.27 15.53
N GLY A 208 -20.95 21.33 16.33
CA GLY A 208 -21.41 22.54 17.02
C GLY A 208 -20.45 23.11 18.09
N PHE A 209 -19.49 22.35 18.62
CA PHE A 209 -18.62 22.78 19.74
C PHE A 209 -17.26 23.34 19.34
N LEU A 210 -16.81 23.19 18.10
CA LEU A 210 -15.58 23.84 17.64
C LEU A 210 -15.82 25.36 17.56
N PRO A 211 -14.94 26.22 18.11
CA PRO A 211 -15.04 27.68 17.93
C PRO A 211 -14.74 28.06 16.48
N GLY A 212 -15.31 29.17 15.99
CA GLY A 212 -15.09 29.67 14.63
C GLY A 212 -16.32 29.61 13.72
N ASP A 213 -16.14 30.06 12.47
CA ASP A 213 -17.17 30.01 11.43
C ASP A 213 -17.40 28.56 10.94
N MET A 214 -18.48 28.31 10.20
CA MET A 214 -18.82 26.96 9.73
C MET A 214 -17.71 26.34 8.86
N ARG A 215 -16.87 27.14 8.21
CA ARG A 215 -15.76 26.67 7.38
C ARG A 215 -14.59 26.22 8.25
N GLU A 216 -14.21 27.01 9.25
CA GLU A 216 -13.16 26.72 10.23
C GLU A 216 -13.43 25.43 11.01
N LYS A 217 -14.71 25.12 11.29
CA LYS A 217 -15.09 23.87 11.98
C LYS A 217 -14.98 22.62 11.11
N VAL A 218 -15.08 22.76 9.80
CA VAL A 218 -15.08 21.61 8.86
C VAL A 218 -13.69 21.37 8.26
N ASP A 219 -12.85 22.41 8.22
CA ASP A 219 -11.51 22.37 7.64
C ASP A 219 -10.61 21.24 8.20
N PRO A 220 -10.62 20.90 9.51
CA PRO A 220 -9.85 19.78 10.04
C PRO A 220 -10.21 18.42 9.41
N TYR A 221 -11.49 18.19 9.11
CA TYR A 221 -11.97 16.95 8.48
C TYR A 221 -11.59 16.85 7.00
N LEU A 222 -11.37 18.00 6.37
CA LEU A 222 -10.96 18.09 4.97
C LEU A 222 -9.44 18.08 4.81
N ARG A 223 -8.68 18.22 5.89
CA ARG A 223 -7.21 18.27 5.86
C ARG A 223 -6.54 17.14 5.07
N PRO A 224 -6.93 15.86 5.23
CA PRO A 224 -6.34 14.77 4.44
C PRO A 224 -6.49 14.95 2.92
N ILE A 225 -7.55 15.61 2.47
CA ILE A 225 -7.80 15.91 1.06
C ILE A 225 -6.82 16.98 0.57
N TYR A 226 -6.58 18.03 1.37
CA TYR A 226 -5.57 19.05 1.06
C TYR A 226 -4.17 18.43 0.97
N ASP A 227 -3.80 17.59 1.94
CA ASP A 227 -2.48 16.96 1.97
C ASP A 227 -2.28 16.07 0.72
N ALA A 228 -3.30 15.33 0.29
CA ALA A 228 -3.26 14.57 -0.95
C ALA A 228 -3.12 15.47 -2.19
N LEU A 229 -3.81 16.60 -2.27
CA LEU A 229 -3.63 17.55 -3.38
C LEU A 229 -2.20 18.09 -3.43
N TYR A 230 -1.64 18.47 -2.28
CA TYR A 230 -0.26 18.94 -2.20
C TYR A 230 0.77 17.86 -2.53
N ASP A 231 0.42 16.57 -2.51
CA ASP A 231 1.30 15.53 -3.04
C ASP A 231 1.43 15.57 -4.56
N PHE A 232 0.40 16.00 -5.28
CA PHE A 232 0.34 15.96 -6.74
C PHE A 232 0.47 17.32 -7.42
N MET A 233 0.26 18.41 -6.68
CA MET A 233 0.30 19.79 -7.17
C MET A 233 1.22 20.67 -6.32
N GLU A 234 1.78 21.71 -6.93
CA GLU A 234 2.48 22.76 -6.19
C GLU A 234 1.48 23.61 -5.41
N ALA A 235 1.86 24.09 -4.22
CA ALA A 235 0.95 24.81 -3.33
C ALA A 235 0.26 26.00 -4.01
N ARG A 236 1.04 26.83 -4.72
CA ARG A 236 0.53 27.97 -5.51
C ARG A 236 -0.55 27.59 -6.53
N HIS A 237 -0.50 26.37 -7.09
CA HIS A 237 -1.51 25.92 -8.06
C HIS A 237 -2.78 25.44 -7.36
N VAL A 238 -2.65 24.76 -6.22
CA VAL A 238 -3.79 24.39 -5.38
C VAL A 238 -4.52 25.64 -4.91
N ASP A 239 -3.79 26.61 -4.35
CA ASP A 239 -4.36 27.85 -3.81
C ASP A 239 -5.09 28.66 -4.89
N ARG A 240 -4.47 28.80 -6.07
CA ARG A 240 -5.12 29.43 -7.24
C ARG A 240 -6.34 28.63 -7.71
N GLY A 241 -6.25 27.29 -7.72
CA GLY A 241 -7.37 26.42 -8.09
C GLY A 241 -8.58 26.60 -7.18
N LEU A 242 -8.33 26.70 -5.86
CA LEU A 242 -9.35 26.97 -4.85
C LEU A 242 -9.97 28.37 -5.02
N GLN A 243 -9.14 29.40 -5.22
CA GLN A 243 -9.61 30.77 -5.43
C GLN A 243 -10.46 30.94 -6.69
N THR A 244 -10.10 30.25 -7.76
CA THR A 244 -10.81 30.30 -9.05
C THR A 244 -12.02 29.38 -9.12
N GLY A 245 -12.19 28.47 -8.16
CA GLY A 245 -13.23 27.43 -8.18
C GLY A 245 -12.94 26.27 -9.16
N THR A 246 -11.73 26.22 -9.72
CA THR A 246 -11.24 25.08 -10.53
C THR A 246 -11.09 23.84 -9.64
N ILE A 247 -10.64 24.03 -8.40
CA ILE A 247 -10.63 22.99 -7.36
C ILE A 247 -11.62 23.42 -6.31
N GLU A 248 -12.55 22.55 -5.96
CA GLU A 248 -13.55 22.79 -4.92
C GLU A 248 -13.45 21.67 -3.87
N ILE A 249 -13.32 22.05 -2.61
CA ILE A 249 -13.36 21.11 -1.50
C ILE A 249 -14.55 21.52 -0.63
N ALA A 250 -15.57 20.66 -0.58
CA ALA A 250 -16.83 21.03 0.05
C ALA A 250 -17.52 19.82 0.71
N PRO A 251 -18.25 20.03 1.82
CA PRO A 251 -19.04 18.98 2.44
C PRO A 251 -20.10 18.42 1.50
N LEU A 252 -20.47 17.15 1.69
CA LEU A 252 -21.46 16.45 0.84
C LEU A 252 -22.79 17.21 0.68
N ALA A 253 -23.22 17.95 1.70
CA ALA A 253 -24.45 18.73 1.68
C ALA A 253 -24.49 19.78 0.55
N PHE A 254 -23.34 20.31 0.15
CA PHE A 254 -23.20 21.34 -0.89
C PHE A 254 -23.40 20.78 -2.30
N MET A 255 -23.51 19.46 -2.45
CA MET A 255 -23.73 18.80 -3.73
C MET A 255 -25.21 18.81 -4.14
N ARG A 256 -26.11 19.10 -3.19
CA ARG A 256 -27.56 19.09 -3.44
C ARG A 256 -27.95 20.10 -4.52
N GLY A 257 -28.77 19.67 -5.47
CA GLY A 257 -29.31 20.53 -6.53
C GLY A 257 -28.32 20.91 -7.62
N ARG A 258 -27.11 20.34 -7.61
CA ARG A 258 -26.10 20.58 -8.66
C ARG A 258 -26.19 19.57 -9.78
N THR A 259 -25.73 19.96 -10.95
CA THR A 259 -25.34 19.03 -12.02
C THR A 259 -23.87 19.28 -12.27
N LEU A 260 -23.07 18.23 -12.16
CA LEU A 260 -21.62 18.32 -12.21
C LEU A 260 -21.17 17.90 -13.61
N THR A 261 -21.01 18.87 -14.51
CA THR A 261 -20.56 18.69 -15.90
C THR A 261 -19.08 19.04 -16.05
N ASN A 262 -18.39 18.36 -16.97
CA ASN A 262 -16.96 18.51 -17.28
C ASN A 262 -16.07 18.50 -16.03
N ALA A 263 -16.38 17.67 -15.04
CA ALA A 263 -15.74 17.65 -13.74
C ALA A 263 -15.30 16.25 -13.32
N VAL A 264 -14.20 16.16 -12.57
CA VAL A 264 -13.89 14.96 -11.79
C VAL A 264 -14.36 15.18 -10.36
N VAL A 265 -15.20 14.28 -9.87
CA VAL A 265 -15.86 14.40 -8.58
C VAL A 265 -15.44 13.23 -7.69
N LEU A 266 -14.84 13.51 -6.54
CA LEU A 266 -14.46 12.52 -5.54
C LEU A 266 -15.41 12.62 -4.33
N LEU A 267 -15.93 11.49 -3.87
CA LEU A 267 -16.52 11.35 -2.54
C LEU A 267 -15.67 10.43 -1.69
N ASP A 268 -14.99 11.00 -0.69
CA ASP A 268 -14.19 10.25 0.27
C ASP A 268 -14.97 9.92 1.55
N GLU A 269 -14.54 8.88 2.26
CA GLU A 269 -15.25 8.28 3.41
C GLU A 269 -16.73 7.98 3.14
N ALA A 270 -17.01 7.46 1.95
CA ALA A 270 -18.36 7.22 1.48
C ALA A 270 -19.16 6.24 2.35
N GLN A 271 -18.49 5.40 3.14
CA GLN A 271 -19.16 4.49 4.08
C GLN A 271 -20.03 5.23 5.09
N ASN A 272 -19.73 6.50 5.34
CA ASN A 272 -20.45 7.36 6.27
C ASN A 272 -21.54 8.20 5.59
N THR A 273 -21.96 7.82 4.39
CA THR A 273 -23.17 8.35 3.77
C THR A 273 -24.37 7.46 4.07
N THR A 274 -25.54 8.06 4.21
CA THR A 274 -26.81 7.33 4.17
C THR A 274 -27.17 6.94 2.73
N SER A 275 -28.03 5.94 2.57
CA SER A 275 -28.70 5.59 1.31
C SER A 275 -29.19 6.80 0.51
N MET A 276 -29.88 7.72 1.19
CA MET A 276 -30.45 8.91 0.57
C MET A 276 -29.36 9.89 0.11
N GLN A 277 -28.31 10.08 0.90
CA GLN A 277 -27.18 10.94 0.54
C GLN A 277 -26.40 10.37 -0.64
N MET A 278 -26.14 9.06 -0.65
CA MET A 278 -25.46 8.39 -1.76
C MET A 278 -26.27 8.53 -3.06
N LYS A 279 -27.57 8.21 -3.03
CA LYS A 279 -28.45 8.39 -4.19
C LYS A 279 -28.51 9.85 -4.65
N MET A 280 -28.56 10.79 -3.71
CA MET A 280 -28.52 12.22 -4.03
C MET A 280 -27.23 12.58 -4.78
N PHE A 281 -26.08 12.10 -4.30
CA PHE A 281 -24.78 12.40 -4.86
C PHE A 281 -24.56 11.76 -6.24
N LEU A 282 -24.84 10.46 -6.38
CA LEU A 282 -24.67 9.74 -7.65
C LEU A 282 -25.49 10.36 -8.78
N THR A 283 -26.70 10.86 -8.47
CA THR A 283 -27.56 11.56 -9.46
C THR A 283 -27.12 12.99 -9.78
N ARG A 284 -25.98 13.47 -9.27
CA ARG A 284 -25.39 14.75 -9.67
C ARG A 284 -24.41 14.61 -10.84
N LEU A 285 -24.02 13.38 -11.21
CA LEU A 285 -23.10 13.14 -12.33
C LEU A 285 -23.70 13.67 -13.63
N GLY A 286 -23.03 14.64 -14.25
CA GLY A 286 -23.40 15.23 -15.53
C GLY A 286 -22.51 14.77 -16.68
N GLU A 287 -22.79 15.27 -17.88
CA GLU A 287 -22.02 14.96 -19.09
C GLU A 287 -20.55 15.42 -18.98
N GLY A 288 -19.65 14.63 -19.59
CA GLY A 288 -18.21 14.92 -19.62
C GLY A 288 -17.52 14.77 -18.25
N SER A 289 -18.23 14.26 -17.25
CA SER A 289 -17.72 14.12 -15.88
C SER A 289 -17.38 12.69 -15.52
N ARG A 290 -16.55 12.56 -14.50
CA ARG A 290 -16.22 11.29 -13.86
C ARG A 290 -16.44 11.40 -12.36
N MET A 291 -16.85 10.31 -11.73
CA MET A 291 -17.11 10.24 -10.31
C MET A 291 -16.37 9.06 -9.68
N ILE A 292 -15.72 9.32 -8.56
CA ILE A 292 -14.92 8.32 -7.85
C ILE A 292 -15.38 8.31 -6.40
N ILE A 293 -15.79 7.15 -5.91
CA ILE A 293 -16.33 6.95 -4.57
C ILE A 293 -15.36 6.07 -3.81
N THR A 294 -14.77 6.59 -2.73
CA THR A 294 -13.81 5.87 -1.88
C THR A 294 -14.36 5.70 -0.48
N GLY A 295 -14.17 4.51 0.11
CA GLY A 295 -14.60 4.26 1.48
C GLY A 295 -14.15 2.92 2.04
N ASP A 296 -14.42 2.70 3.33
CA ASP A 296 -14.12 1.45 4.02
C ASP A 296 -15.39 0.94 4.73
N PRO A 297 -16.07 -0.09 4.18
CA PRO A 297 -17.28 -0.65 4.80
C PRO A 297 -17.11 -1.15 6.24
N SER A 298 -15.87 -1.38 6.70
CA SER A 298 -15.59 -1.80 8.08
C SER A 298 -15.57 -0.62 9.09
N GLN A 299 -15.53 0.63 8.61
CA GLN A 299 -15.40 1.85 9.42
C GLN A 299 -16.64 2.75 9.29
N ILE A 300 -17.83 2.16 9.51
CA ILE A 300 -19.10 2.90 9.44
C ILE A 300 -19.35 3.60 10.79
N ASP A 301 -19.33 4.93 10.74
CA ASP A 301 -19.56 5.83 11.88
C ASP A 301 -21.01 6.38 11.91
N LEU A 302 -21.92 5.80 11.12
CA LEU A 302 -23.33 6.19 11.09
C LEU A 302 -24.05 5.82 12.40
N PRO A 303 -25.08 6.60 12.80
CA PRO A 303 -25.91 6.24 13.94
C PRO A 303 -26.51 4.82 13.81
N PRO A 304 -26.66 4.09 14.93
CA PRO A 304 -27.20 2.73 14.91
C PRO A 304 -28.54 2.64 14.17
N GLY A 305 -28.70 1.60 13.35
CA GLY A 305 -29.91 1.36 12.55
C GLY A 305 -29.94 2.08 11.20
N GLN A 306 -28.98 2.96 10.91
CA GLN A 306 -28.84 3.54 9.56
C GLN A 306 -28.04 2.62 8.65
N LYS A 307 -28.53 2.43 7.42
CA LYS A 307 -27.83 1.69 6.37
C LYS A 307 -26.81 2.60 5.69
N SER A 308 -25.59 2.10 5.52
CA SER A 308 -24.56 2.78 4.73
C SER A 308 -24.96 2.82 3.25
N GLY A 309 -24.93 4.02 2.67
CA GLY A 309 -25.21 4.28 1.28
C GLY A 309 -24.14 3.71 0.35
N LEU A 310 -22.88 3.64 0.79
CA LEU A 310 -21.81 2.96 0.03
C LEU A 310 -22.13 1.47 -0.16
N VAL A 311 -22.37 0.77 0.95
CA VAL A 311 -22.65 -0.67 0.96
C VAL A 311 -23.90 -0.99 0.13
N GLU A 312 -24.92 -0.14 0.24
CA GLU A 312 -26.12 -0.28 -0.58
C GLU A 312 -25.84 -0.03 -2.07
N ALA A 313 -25.17 1.07 -2.42
CA ALA A 313 -24.95 1.45 -3.81
C ALA A 313 -24.12 0.41 -4.56
N VAL A 314 -23.06 -0.13 -3.94
CA VAL A 314 -22.25 -1.21 -4.52
C VAL A 314 -23.12 -2.43 -4.84
N SER A 315 -24.05 -2.80 -3.96
CA SER A 315 -24.95 -3.93 -4.21
C SER A 315 -26.04 -3.63 -5.25
N VAL A 316 -26.58 -2.41 -5.28
CA VAL A 316 -27.69 -2.03 -6.17
C VAL A 316 -27.22 -1.76 -7.60
N LEU A 317 -25.98 -1.29 -7.74
CA LEU A 317 -25.39 -0.90 -9.03
C LEU A 317 -24.51 -2.00 -9.64
N ASP A 318 -24.53 -3.20 -9.05
CA ASP A 318 -23.83 -4.36 -9.59
C ASP A 318 -24.33 -4.68 -11.01
N GLY A 319 -23.40 -4.89 -11.94
CA GLY A 319 -23.69 -5.16 -13.35
C GLY A 319 -24.14 -3.96 -14.20
N VAL A 320 -24.20 -2.74 -13.66
CA VAL A 320 -24.50 -1.54 -14.45
C VAL A 320 -23.27 -1.14 -15.28
N SER A 321 -23.44 -1.00 -16.60
CA SER A 321 -22.38 -0.61 -17.52
C SER A 321 -21.81 0.78 -17.20
N GLY A 322 -20.49 0.94 -17.36
CA GLY A 322 -19.78 2.20 -17.09
C GLY A 322 -19.45 2.43 -15.61
N ILE A 323 -19.78 1.48 -14.73
CA ILE A 323 -19.43 1.48 -13.31
C ILE A 323 -18.34 0.44 -13.05
N GLY A 324 -17.18 0.92 -12.57
CA GLY A 324 -16.10 0.07 -12.08
C GLY A 324 -16.18 -0.13 -10.57
N HIS A 325 -15.81 -1.31 -10.09
CA HIS A 325 -15.71 -1.59 -8.65
C HIS A 325 -14.42 -2.34 -8.34
N VAL A 326 -13.67 -1.85 -7.35
CA VAL A 326 -12.50 -2.53 -6.79
C VAL A 326 -12.64 -2.66 -5.29
N ARG A 327 -12.24 -3.83 -4.77
CA ARG A 327 -12.20 -4.11 -3.33
C ARG A 327 -10.78 -4.44 -2.89
N PHE A 328 -10.14 -3.48 -2.24
CA PHE A 328 -8.86 -3.67 -1.57
C PHE A 328 -9.02 -4.51 -0.30
N LYS A 329 -7.97 -5.28 0.00
CA LYS A 329 -7.84 -6.13 1.20
C LYS A 329 -6.68 -5.65 2.06
N ASP A 330 -6.54 -6.21 3.26
CA ASP A 330 -5.43 -5.85 4.17
C ASP A 330 -4.05 -6.14 3.58
N VAL A 331 -3.94 -7.17 2.73
CA VAL A 331 -2.71 -7.50 2.00
C VAL A 331 -2.28 -6.40 1.01
N ASP A 332 -3.21 -5.55 0.58
CA ASP A 332 -2.96 -4.45 -0.35
C ASP A 332 -2.49 -3.17 0.34
N VAL A 333 -2.43 -3.17 1.68
CA VAL A 333 -2.01 -2.01 2.48
C VAL A 333 -0.53 -1.74 2.27
N VAL A 334 -0.22 -0.58 1.71
CA VAL A 334 1.16 -0.15 1.48
C VAL A 334 1.56 0.89 2.53
N ARG A 335 2.10 0.39 3.64
CA ARG A 335 2.64 1.20 4.74
C ARG A 335 4.14 1.00 4.86
N HIS A 336 4.79 1.96 5.50
CA HIS A 336 6.19 1.86 5.89
C HIS A 336 6.41 0.64 6.81
N ASP A 337 7.55 -0.05 6.68
CA ASP A 337 7.83 -1.30 7.39
C ASP A 337 7.81 -1.14 8.92
N LEU A 338 8.21 0.03 9.44
CA LEU A 338 8.05 0.34 10.86
C LEU A 338 6.58 0.34 11.29
N VAL A 339 5.69 0.98 10.51
CA VAL A 339 4.26 1.04 10.82
C VAL A 339 3.65 -0.35 10.78
N ARG A 340 4.03 -1.18 9.81
CA ARG A 340 3.61 -2.60 9.76
C ARG A 340 4.01 -3.35 11.04
N ARG A 341 5.27 -3.23 11.45
CA ARG A 341 5.77 -3.86 12.69
C ARG A 341 5.03 -3.37 13.94
N ILE A 342 4.71 -2.07 14.02
CA ILE A 342 3.94 -1.50 15.13
C ILE A 342 2.53 -2.08 15.15
N VAL A 343 1.82 -2.08 14.03
CA VAL A 343 0.45 -2.63 13.93
C VAL A 343 0.43 -4.10 14.35
N THR A 344 1.33 -4.92 13.82
CA THR A 344 1.46 -6.33 14.19
C THR A 344 1.74 -6.53 15.68
N ALA A 345 2.52 -5.64 16.32
CA ALA A 345 2.78 -5.73 17.76
C ALA A 345 1.51 -5.47 18.59
N TYR A 346 0.68 -4.49 18.19
CA TYR A 346 -0.60 -4.21 18.85
C TYR A 346 -1.63 -5.33 18.62
N GLU A 347 -1.72 -5.88 17.40
CA GLU A 347 -2.60 -7.02 17.09
C GLU A 347 -2.24 -8.25 17.95
N ARG A 348 -0.95 -8.56 18.09
CA ARG A 348 -0.48 -9.65 18.97
C ARG A 348 -0.84 -9.41 20.43
N ALA A 349 -0.73 -8.19 20.93
CA ALA A 349 -1.11 -7.85 22.30
C ALA A 349 -2.63 -7.98 22.53
N ALA A 350 -3.44 -7.56 21.55
CA ALA A 350 -4.89 -7.66 21.60
C ALA A 350 -5.40 -9.12 21.49
N HIS A 351 -4.70 -9.98 20.76
CA HIS A 351 -5.04 -11.40 20.65
C HIS A 351 -4.47 -12.26 21.79
N GLY A 352 -3.31 -11.90 22.35
CA GLY A 352 -2.69 -12.61 23.47
C GLY A 352 -3.44 -12.46 24.82
N SER A 353 -4.25 -11.41 24.97
CA SER A 353 -5.10 -11.21 26.15
C SER A 353 -6.40 -12.03 26.11
N ALA A 354 -6.81 -12.56 24.94
CA ALA A 354 -8.04 -13.36 24.81
C ALA A 354 -7.88 -14.85 25.22
N GLU A 355 -6.65 -15.38 25.26
CA GLU A 355 -6.39 -16.77 25.68
C GLU A 355 -6.23 -16.95 27.19
N THR A 356 -5.98 -15.88 27.96
CA THR A 356 -5.73 -16.00 29.41
C THR A 356 -7.02 -16.08 30.24
N ASP A 357 -8.18 -15.75 29.67
CA ASP A 357 -9.46 -15.66 30.40
C ASP A 357 -10.41 -16.85 30.16
N ARG A 358 -9.94 -17.91 29.50
CA ARG A 358 -10.69 -19.18 29.35
C ARG A 358 -10.15 -20.27 30.25
N ASN A 359 -10.25 -20.07 31.58
CA ASN A 359 -10.13 -21.17 32.54
C ASN A 359 -11.44 -21.33 33.34
N PRO A 360 -12.43 -22.10 32.85
CA PRO A 360 -13.54 -22.54 33.67
C PRO A 360 -13.12 -23.83 34.37
N ASN A 361 -12.63 -23.75 35.62
CA ASN A 361 -12.49 -24.94 36.45
C ASN A 361 -13.51 -24.92 37.62
N PRO A 362 -14.66 -25.58 37.49
CA PRO A 362 -15.57 -25.84 38.59
C PRO A 362 -15.43 -27.29 39.07
N ARG A 363 -14.64 -27.55 40.10
CA ARG A 363 -14.69 -28.83 40.85
C ARG A 363 -14.52 -28.56 42.35
N ARG A 364 -15.64 -28.38 43.04
CA ARG A 364 -16.29 -29.36 43.95
C ARG A 364 -15.48 -29.66 45.21
N ARG A 365 -15.93 -29.11 46.34
CA ARG A 365 -15.65 -29.62 47.69
C ARG A 365 -16.20 -31.06 47.82
N PRO A 366 -15.48 -32.00 48.45
CA PRO A 366 -16.11 -33.19 49.00
C PRO A 366 -16.77 -32.84 50.34
N LEU A 367 -17.95 -33.39 50.56
CA LEU A 367 -18.60 -33.49 51.86
C LEU A 367 -17.79 -34.42 52.77
N ALA A 368 -17.46 -33.95 53.97
CA ALA A 368 -17.42 -34.71 55.22
C ALA A 368 -17.64 -33.72 56.36
#